data_AF-T1A1D8-F1
#
_entry.id   AF-T1A1D8-F1
#
_cell.length_a   1.000
_cell.length_b   1.000
_cell.length_c   1.000
_cell.angle_alpha   90.00
_cell.angle_beta   90.00
_cell.angle_gamma   90.00
#
_symmetry.space_group_name_H-M   'P 1'
#
loop_
_entity.id
_entity.type
_entity.pdbx_description
1 polymer ?
#
loop_
_entity_poly.entity_id
_entity_poly.type
_entity_poly.pdbx_seq_one_letter_code
_entity_poly.pdbx_strand_id
1 'polypeptide(L)' 'NYETAIIVNPNDPSALAIAILELMNDPSLRDKLGEAGRQRVMSKYTWRNTAEGTLEQYFELLKK' A
#
# COMPACT_ATOMS: atom_id res chain seq x y z
N ASN A 1 10.06 -5.17 -8.47
CA ASN A 1 8.63 -5.52 -8.65
C ASN A 1 7.88 -5.20 -7.38
N TYR A 2 7.08 -4.14 -7.39
CA TYR A 2 6.22 -3.84 -6.26
C TYR A 2 4.96 -4.70 -6.37
N GLU A 3 4.62 -5.42 -5.30
CA GLU A 3 3.49 -6.36 -5.29
C GLU A 3 2.12 -5.66 -5.27
N THR A 4 2.09 -4.35 -5.00
CA THR A 4 0.86 -3.60 -4.66
C THR A 4 0.61 -2.37 -5.54
N ALA A 5 1.57 -1.98 -6.40
CA ALA A 5 1.49 -0.80 -7.24
C ALA A 5 2.51 -0.86 -8.38
N ILE A 6 2.32 -0.02 -9.40
CA ILE A 6 3.41 0.41 -10.30
C ILE A 6 3.91 1.74 -9.76
N ILE A 7 5.22 1.86 -9.54
CA ILE A 7 5.85 3.09 -9.03
C ILE A 7 6.64 3.72 -10.16
N VAL A 8 6.35 4.99 -10.42
CA VAL A 8 7.04 5.81 -11.42
C VAL A 8 7.84 6.91 -10.73
N ASN A 9 8.80 7.49 -11.44
CA ASN A 9 9.57 8.62 -10.92
C ASN A 9 8.65 9.83 -10.69
N PRO A 10 8.85 10.59 -9.60
CA PRO A 10 8.15 11.86 -9.42
C PRO A 10 8.41 12.81 -10.60
N ASN A 11 7.40 13.61 -10.95
CA ASN A 11 7.46 14.60 -12.05
C ASN A 11 7.80 14.01 -13.43
N ASP A 12 7.45 12.73 -13.67
CA ASP A 12 7.52 12.10 -15.00
C ASP A 12 6.12 11.78 -15.53
N PRO A 13 5.47 12.71 -16.25
CA PRO A 13 4.14 12.51 -16.81
C PRO A 13 4.09 11.38 -17.84
N SER A 14 5.17 11.17 -18.60
CA SER A 14 5.25 10.14 -19.62
C SER A 14 5.26 8.75 -19.00
N ALA A 15 6.09 8.53 -17.98
CA ALA A 15 6.11 7.27 -17.24
C ALA A 15 4.77 7.00 -16.55
N LEU A 16 4.12 8.02 -15.98
CA LEU A 16 2.79 7.89 -15.39
C LEU A 16 1.75 7.47 -16.42
N ALA A 17 1.72 8.13 -17.59
CA ALA A 17 0.77 7.80 -18.66
C ALA A 17 0.96 6.36 -19.16
N ILE A 18 2.20 5.91 -19.32
CA ILE A 18 2.51 4.53 -19.71
C ILE A 18 2.00 3.54 -18.66
N ALA A 19 2.26 3.77 -17.37
CA ALA A 19 1.80 2.90 -16.29
C ALA A 19 0.26 2.82 -16.21
N ILE A 20 -0.44 3.95 -16.42
CA ILE A 20 -1.90 3.97 -16.47
C ILE A 20 -2.41 3.14 -17.65
N LEU A 21 -1.85 3.34 -18.84
CA LEU A 21 -2.24 2.59 -20.04
C LEU A 21 -1.97 1.08 -19.89
N GLU A 22 -0.86 0.69 -19.26
CA GLU A 22 -0.56 -0.70 -18.93
C GLU A 22 -1.69 -1.33 -18.09
N LEU A 23 -2.09 -0.67 -16.99
CA LEU A 23 -3.17 -1.16 -16.12
C LEU A 23 -4.56 -1.11 -16.77
N MET A 24 -4.80 -0.19 -17.71
CA MET A 24 -6.04 -0.17 -18.49
C MET A 24 -6.12 -1.37 -19.43
N ASN A 25 -5.00 -1.73 -20.06
CA ASN A 25 -4.92 -2.81 -21.04
C ASN A 25 -4.73 -4.21 -20.44
N ASP A 26 -4.30 -4.32 -19.18
CA ASP A 26 -4.18 -5.60 -18.47
C ASP A 26 -5.08 -5.65 -17.21
N PRO A 27 -6.33 -6.15 -17.36
CA PRO A 27 -7.24 -6.35 -16.23
C PRO A 27 -6.70 -7.28 -15.14
N SER A 28 -5.94 -8.32 -15.50
CA SER A 28 -5.42 -9.30 -14.56
C SER A 28 -4.36 -8.68 -13.65
N LEU A 29 -3.44 -7.91 -14.24
CA LEU A 29 -2.46 -7.14 -13.49
C LEU A 29 -3.13 -6.14 -12.56
N ARG A 30 -4.14 -5.41 -13.05
CA ARG A 30 -4.91 -4.45 -12.25
C ARG A 30 -5.57 -5.11 -11.04
N ASP A 31 -6.23 -6.25 -11.23
CA ASP A 31 -6.89 -6.99 -10.15
C ASP A 31 -5.88 -7.53 -9.13
N LYS A 32 -4.76 -8.07 -9.61
CA LYS A 32 -3.67 -8.57 -8.75
C LYS A 32 -3.11 -7.47 -7.85
N LEU A 33 -2.77 -6.31 -8.42
CA LEU A 33 -2.22 -5.19 -7.65
C LEU A 33 -3.25 -4.63 -6.67
N GLY A 34 -4.52 -4.53 -7.09
CA GLY A 34 -5.63 -4.07 -6.25
C GLY A 34 -5.84 -4.97 -5.03
N GLU A 35 -5.90 -6.29 -5.23
CA GLU A 35 -6.08 -7.25 -4.14
C GLU A 35 -4.87 -7.24 -3.19
N ALA A 36 -3.65 -7.25 -3.73
CA ALA A 36 -2.45 -7.15 -2.90
C ALA A 36 -2.41 -5.85 -2.07
N GLY A 37 -2.81 -4.72 -2.68
CA GLY A 37 -2.93 -3.43 -2.00
C GLY A 37 -3.93 -3.50 -0.84
N ARG A 38 -5.12 -4.08 -1.09
CA ARG A 38 -6.15 -4.28 -0.07
C ARG A 38 -5.65 -5.15 1.08
N GLN A 39 -5.03 -6.29 0.79
CA GLN A 39 -4.47 -7.18 1.80
C GLN A 39 -3.42 -6.49 2.66
N ARG A 40 -2.55 -5.67 2.05
CA ARG A 40 -1.56 -4.87 2.78
C ARG A 40 -2.21 -3.86 3.73
N VAL A 41 -3.25 -3.15 3.29
CA VAL A 41 -3.98 -2.19 4.15
C VAL A 41 -4.65 -2.90 5.31
N MET A 42 -5.39 -3.98 5.04
CA MET A 42 -6.13 -4.72 6.07
C MET A 42 -5.20 -5.38 7.10
N SER A 43 -3.99 -5.77 6.71
CA SER A 43 -3.03 -6.41 7.61
C SER A 43 -2.18 -5.44 8.43
N LYS A 44 -1.99 -4.18 7.97
CA LYS A 44 -0.99 -3.28 8.59
C LYS A 44 -1.52 -1.89 8.94
N TYR A 45 -2.43 -1.35 8.15
CA TYR A 45 -2.79 0.07 8.20
C TYR A 45 -4.24 0.29 8.62
N THR A 46 -4.81 -0.63 9.41
CA THR A 46 -6.14 -0.45 10.00
C THR A 46 -6.07 0.43 11.25
N TRP A 47 -7.15 1.14 11.55
CA TRP A 47 -7.28 1.90 12.80
C TRP A 47 -7.04 1.05 14.04
N ARG A 48 -7.48 -0.22 14.02
CA ARG A 48 -7.23 -1.16 15.12
C ARG A 48 -5.74 -1.37 15.33
N ASN A 49 -5.02 -1.76 14.28
CA ASN A 49 -3.58 -2.02 14.37
C ASN A 49 -2.81 -0.75 14.79
N THR A 50 -3.24 0.42 14.32
CA THR A 50 -2.67 1.70 14.74
C THR A 50 -2.92 1.98 16.23
N ALA A 51 -4.14 1.73 16.73
CA ALA A 51 -4.48 1.94 18.13
C ALA A 51 -3.73 0.95 19.04
N GLU A 52 -3.68 -0.32 18.67
CA GLU A 52 -2.92 -1.37 19.37
C GLU A 52 -1.44 -1.01 19.45
N GLY A 53 -0.81 -0.66 18.31
CA GLY A 53 0.59 -0.24 18.29
C GLY A 53 0.86 1.02 19.13
N THR A 54 -0.10 1.95 19.20
CA THR A 54 0.02 3.14 20.05
C THR A 54 -0.05 2.76 21.53
N LEU A 55 -1.01 1.91 21.92
CA LEU A 55 -1.18 1.44 23.29
C LEU A 55 0.02 0.63 23.77
N GLU A 56 0.60 -0.21 22.91
CA GLU A 56 1.82 -0.95 23.20
C GLU A 56 2.95 0.01 23.62
N GLN A 57 3.15 1.11 22.90
CA GLN A 57 4.17 2.10 23.27
C GLN A 57 3.88 2.76 24.63
N TYR A 58 2.60 3.06 24.93
CA TYR A 58 2.23 3.60 26.23
C TYR A 58 2.49 2.61 27.37
N PHE A 59 2.15 1.34 27.18
CA PHE A 59 2.42 0.31 28.19
C PHE A 59 3.91 0.08 28.41
N GLU A 60 4.73 0.09 27.36
CA GLU A 60 6.18 -0.05 27.49
C GLU A 60 6.80 1.11 28.30
N LEU A 61 6.27 2.32 28.19
CA LEU A 61 6.73 3.47 28.98
C LEU A 61 6.28 3.41 30.45
N LEU A 62 5.09 2.87 30.74
CA LEU A 62 4.53 2.78 32.09
C LEU A 62 5.06 1.58 32.90
N LYS A 63 5.72 0.61 32.27
CA LYS A 63 6.38 -0.53 32.96
C LYS A 63 7.70 -0.17 33.64
N LYS A 64 8.18 1.06 33.49
CA LYS A 64 9.37 1.60 34.18
C LYS A 64 8.97 2.35 35.45
#